data_AF-R7K630-F1
#
_entry.id   AF-R7K630-F1
#
_cell.length_a   1.000
_cell.length_b   1.000
_cell.length_c   1.000
_cell.angle_alpha   90.00
_cell.angle_beta   90.00
_cell.angle_gamma   90.00
#
_symmetry.space_group_name_H-M   'P 1'
#
loop_
_entity.id
_entity.type
_entity.pdbx_description
1 polymer ?
#
loop_
_entity_poly.entity_id
_entity_poly.type
_entity_poly.pdbx_seq_one_letter_code
_entity_poly.pdbx_strand_id
1 'polypeptide(L)' 'MKLSYNKLWKLLIDKGMTKTEMRLKADISITTLAKLGKNETVSMEVLLKIVRCLNVMSVT' A
#
# COMPACT_ATOMS: atom_id res chain seq x y z
N MET A 1 11.86 0.02 17.16
CA MET A 1 10.83 0.46 16.20
C MET A 1 10.60 -0.67 15.19
N LYS A 2 9.49 -1.41 15.27
CA LYS A 2 9.13 -2.37 14.21
C LYS A 2 8.38 -1.60 13.13
N LEU A 3 8.86 -1.64 11.90
CA LEU A 3 8.08 -1.19 10.75
C LEU A 3 6.80 -2.02 10.73
N SER A 4 5.63 -1.38 10.65
CA SER A 4 4.36 -2.09 10.61
C SER A 4 3.43 -1.40 9.64
N TYR A 5 2.98 -2.15 8.64
CA TYR A 5 2.02 -1.67 7.64
C TYR A 5 0.57 -1.89 8.09
N ASN A 6 0.32 -2.18 9.37
CA ASN A 6 -1.03 -2.39 9.90
C ASN A 6 -1.95 -1.19 9.67
N LYS A 7 -1.42 0.04 9.76
CA LYS A 7 -2.18 1.26 9.46
C LYS A 7 -2.60 1.31 7.99
N LEU A 8 -1.73 0.90 7.07
CA LEU A 8 -2.02 0.81 5.64
C LEU A 8 -3.14 -0.21 5.37
N TRP A 9 -3.06 -1.39 5.99
CA TRP A 9 -4.10 -2.42 5.84
C TRP A 9 -5.45 -1.97 6.39
N LYS A 10 -5.47 -1.23 7.51
CA LYS A 10 -6.70 -0.64 8.05
C LYS A 10 -7.31 0.40 7.10
N LEU A 11 -6.49 1.24 6.49
CA LEU A 11 -6.94 2.25 5.52
C LEU A 11 -7.51 1.59 4.25
N LEU A 12 -6.93 0.47 3.82
CA LEU A 12 -7.48 -0.32 2.72
C LEU A 12 -8.87 -0.88 3.05
N ILE A 13 -9.07 -1.37 4.26
CA ILE A 13 -10.39 -1.84 4.73
C ILE A 13 -11.39 -0.68 4.76
N ASP A 14 -10.99 0.48 5.27
CA ASP A 14 -11.80 1.71 5.31
C ASP A 14 -12.26 2.14 3.91
N LYS A 15 -11.39 2.01 2.91
CA LYS A 15 -11.69 2.29 1.50
C LYS A 15 -12.35 1.13 0.74
N GLY A 16 -12.62 -0.01 1.39
CA GLY A 16 -13.16 -1.20 0.74
C GLY A 16 -12.27 -1.80 -0.36
N MET A 17 -10.94 -1.61 -0.26
CA MET A 17 -9.98 -2.02 -1.29
C MET A 17 -9.18 -3.24 -0.84
N THR A 18 -9.04 -4.23 -1.71
CA THR A 18 -8.20 -5.40 -1.44
C THR A 18 -6.72 -5.11 -1.66
N LYS A 19 -5.84 -5.91 -1.04
CA LYS A 19 -4.38 -5.80 -1.24
C LYS A 19 -3.97 -5.96 -2.70
N THR A 20 -4.69 -6.80 -3.44
CA THR A 20 -4.45 -7.04 -4.86
C THR A 20 -4.87 -5.85 -5.71
N GLU A 21 -6.01 -5.22 -5.41
CA GLU A 21 -6.43 -3.99 -6.10
C GLU A 21 -5.49 -2.83 -5.81
N MET A 22 -5.05 -2.66 -4.55
CA MET A 22 -4.02 -1.68 -4.21
C MET A 22 -2.76 -1.93 -5.03
N ARG A 23 -2.33 -3.18 -5.15
CA ARG A 23 -1.14 -3.55 -5.94
C ARG A 23 -1.28 -3.12 -7.40
N LEU A 24 -2.44 -3.40 -8.00
CA LEU A 24 -2.73 -3.07 -9.39
C LEU A 24 -2.83 -1.56 -9.60
N LYS A 25 -3.55 -0.83 -8.73
CA LYS A 25 -3.70 0.62 -8.83
C LYS A 25 -2.42 1.40 -8.51
N ALA A 26 -1.63 0.92 -7.55
CA ALA A 26 -0.35 1.52 -7.19
C ALA A 26 0.80 1.09 -8.12
N ASP A 27 0.56 0.23 -9.10
CA ASP A 27 1.58 -0.26 -10.03
C ASP A 27 2.83 -0.79 -9.30
N ILE A 28 2.62 -1.71 -8.35
CA ILE A 28 3.71 -2.37 -7.60
C ILE A 28 3.79 -3.86 -7.94
N SER A 29 5.01 -4.38 -7.93
CA SER A 29 5.27 -5.80 -8.17
C SER A 29 4.74 -6.67 -7.01
N ILE A 30 4.43 -7.94 -7.32
CA ILE A 30 4.02 -8.95 -6.33
C ILE A 30 5.08 -9.15 -5.23
N THR A 31 6.37 -9.07 -5.60
CA THR A 31 7.49 -9.15 -4.66
C THR A 31 7.45 -8.05 -3.61
N THR A 32 7.12 -6.84 -4.02
CA THR A 32 6.93 -5.68 -3.15
C THR A 32 5.72 -5.87 -2.22
N LEU A 33 4.61 -6.38 -2.75
CA LEU A 33 3.44 -6.72 -1.93
C LEU A 33 3.78 -7.77 -0.86
N ALA A 34 4.58 -8.78 -1.19
CA ALA A 34 5.03 -9.79 -0.24
C ALA A 34 5.90 -9.18 0.88
N LYS A 35 6.83 -8.28 0.54
CA LYS A 35 7.65 -7.53 1.52
C LYS A 35 6.78 -6.71 2.47
N LEU A 36 5.76 -6.01 1.95
CA LEU A 36 4.79 -5.28 2.78
C LEU A 36 4.03 -6.22 3.72
N GLY A 37 3.63 -7.41 3.25
CA GLY A 37 3.00 -8.43 4.08
C GLY A 37 3.89 -8.95 5.21
N LYS A 38 5.20 -9.03 4.96
CA LYS A 38 6.21 -9.44 5.94
C LYS A 38 6.72 -8.30 6.84
N ASN A 39 6.20 -7.09 6.68
CA ASN A 39 6.68 -5.89 7.36
C ASN A 39 8.17 -5.59 7.09
N GLU A 40 8.66 -5.93 5.91
CA GLU A 40 10.01 -5.60 5.46
C GLU A 40 10.10 -4.16 4.94
N THR A 41 11.31 -3.62 4.92
CA THR A 41 11.61 -2.32 4.30
C THR A 41 11.42 -2.39 2.79
N VAL A 42 10.64 -1.44 2.26
CA VAL A 42 10.48 -1.22 0.82
C VAL A 42 11.09 0.13 0.44
N SER A 43 11.41 0.31 -0.84
CA SER A 43 11.93 1.58 -1.34
C SER A 43 10.92 2.72 -1.16
N MET A 44 11.41 3.94 -0.95
CA MET A 44 10.55 5.13 -0.81
C MET A 44 9.64 5.36 -2.02
N GLU A 45 10.10 5.03 -3.22
CA GLU A 45 9.31 5.13 -4.46
C GLU A 45 8.02 4.30 -4.41
N VAL A 46 8.10 3.08 -3.86
CA VAL A 46 6.95 2.19 -3.67
C VAL A 46 5.95 2.81 -2.70
N LEU A 47 6.44 3.36 -1.59
CA LEU A 47 5.60 4.00 -0.59
C LEU A 47 4.87 5.20 -1.20
N LEU A 48 5.56 6.01 -1.99
CA LEU A 48 4.97 7.15 -2.70
C LEU A 48 3.89 6.69 -3.68
N LYS A 49 4.12 5.62 -4.46
CA LYS A 49 3.11 5.03 -5.35
C LYS A 49 1.86 4.60 -4.60
N ILE A 50 2.02 3.90 -3.47
CA ILE A 50 0.90 3.43 -2.62
C ILE A 50 0.14 4.62 -2.02
N VAL A 51 0.85 5.59 -1.45
CA VAL A 51 0.22 6.78 -0.85
C VAL A 51 -0.53 7.59 -1.91
N ARG A 52 0.05 7.80 -3.10
CA ARG A 52 -0.65 8.46 -4.22
C ARG A 52 -1.91 7.70 -4.62
N CYS A 53 -1.82 6.38 -4.78
CA CYS A 53 -2.98 5.55 -5.08
C CYS A 53 -4.12 5.71 -4.07
N LEU A 54 -3.79 5.85 -2.78
CA LEU A 54 -4.79 5.98 -1.71
C LEU A 54 -5.33 7.41 -1.56
N ASN A 55 -4.51 8.42 -1.83
CA ASN A 55 -4.83 9.84 -1.65
C ASN A 55 -5.60 10.44 -2.81
N VAL A 56 -5.34 10.02 -4.06
CA VAL A 56 -6.00 10.59 -5.25
C VAL A 56 -7.51 10.25 -5.29
N MET A 57 -7.99 9.38 -4.42
CA MET A 57 -9.41 9.03 -4.30
C MET A 57 -10.23 10.02 -3.45
N SER A 58 -9.68 11.18 -3.05
CA SER A 58 -10.37 12.21 -2.25
C SER A 58 -10.41 13.62 -2.88
N VAL A 59 -10.16 13.75 -4.19
CA VAL A 59 -10.35 15.04 -4.88
C VAL A 59 -11.22 14.84 -6.12
N THR A 60 -12.52 14.74 -5.87
CA THR A 60 -13.61 15.07 -6.80
C THR A 60 -14.67 15.76 -5.95
#